data_AF-A0A318DY38-F1
#
_entry.id   AF-A0A318DY38-F1
#
_cell.length_a   1.000
_cell.length_b   1.000
_cell.length_c   1.000
_cell.angle_alpha   90.00
_cell.angle_beta   90.00
_cell.angle_gamma   90.00
#
_symmetry.space_group_name_H-M   'P 1'
#
loop_
_entity.id
_entity.type
_entity.pdbx_description
1 polymer ?
#
loop_
_entity_poly.entity_id
_entity_poly.type
_entity_poly.pdbx_seq_one_letter_code
_entity_poly.pdbx_strand_id
1 'polypeptide(L)'
;MRPYVQAIDTLTPCPCGNNEGYARCCGLLHEGAVAATAEQLMRSRYSAYVLKREDYLLDTWHHSTRPAHLKLASQQPAPSWLGLTVKRHESDGDAAIVEFVARLRYGGGKAQRMHEISRFVREDGRWFYVDGEFPEKSGE
;
A
#
# COMPACT_ATOMS: atom_id res chain seq x y z
N MET A 1 8.48 -20.08 -35.60
CA MET A 1 8.03 -20.19 -34.19
C MET A 1 8.43 -18.90 -33.49
N ARG A 2 7.48 -17.99 -33.28
CA ARG A 2 7.72 -16.74 -32.54
C ARG A 2 7.62 -17.06 -31.04
N PRO A 3 8.52 -16.54 -30.19
CA PRO A 3 8.41 -16.75 -28.76
C PRO A 3 7.14 -16.07 -28.26
N TYR A 4 6.28 -16.84 -27.59
CA TYR A 4 5.15 -16.35 -26.84
C TYR A 4 5.71 -15.59 -25.64
N VAL A 5 5.97 -14.29 -25.82
CA VAL A 5 6.08 -13.37 -24.69
C VAL A 5 4.75 -13.45 -23.96
N GLN A 6 4.77 -13.98 -22.73
CA GLN A 6 3.61 -13.93 -21.86
C GLN A 6 3.12 -12.49 -21.84
N ALA A 7 1.87 -12.28 -22.25
CA ALA A 7 1.26 -10.96 -22.24
C ALA A 7 1.44 -10.38 -20.83
N ILE A 8 2.17 -9.27 -20.74
CA ILE A 8 2.22 -8.45 -19.53
C ILE A 8 0.76 -8.25 -19.11
N ASP A 9 0.33 -8.74 -17.95
CA ASP A 9 -1.07 -8.63 -17.51
C ASP A 9 -1.38 -7.17 -17.12
N THR A 10 -1.56 -6.34 -18.15
CA THR A 10 -1.96 -4.93 -18.06
C THR A 10 -3.46 -4.78 -17.88
N LEU A 11 -4.24 -5.88 -17.94
CA LEU A 11 -5.70 -5.84 -17.92
C LEU A 11 -6.26 -5.88 -16.50
N THR A 12 -5.52 -6.41 -15.53
CA THR A 12 -5.93 -6.39 -14.13
C THR A 12 -5.81 -4.97 -13.57
N PRO A 13 -6.91 -4.31 -13.14
CA PRO A 13 -6.84 -2.98 -12.53
C PRO A 13 -5.96 -2.99 -11.28
N CYS A 14 -5.20 -1.92 -11.06
CA CYS A 14 -4.36 -1.85 -9.87
C CYS A 14 -5.23 -1.64 -8.62
N PRO A 15 -5.06 -2.43 -7.53
CA PRO A 15 -5.86 -2.26 -6.31
C PRO A 15 -5.80 -0.84 -5.74
N CYS A 16 -4.67 -0.13 -5.89
CA CYS A 16 -4.53 1.24 -5.41
C CYS A 16 -5.41 2.29 -6.12
N GLY A 17 -6.15 1.90 -7.16
CA GLY A 17 -7.05 2.76 -7.93
C GLY A 17 -6.42 3.46 -9.13
N ASN A 18 -5.18 3.11 -9.51
CA ASN A 18 -4.56 3.61 -10.75
C ASN A 18 -5.10 2.85 -11.97
N ASN A 19 -5.39 3.58 -13.06
CA ASN A 19 -5.99 3.08 -14.30
C ASN A 19 -5.02 2.44 -15.29
N GLU A 20 -3.70 2.51 -15.08
CA GLU A 20 -2.67 1.95 -15.98
C GLU A 20 -2.52 0.42 -15.87
N GLY A 21 -3.26 -0.21 -14.96
CA GLY A 21 -3.18 -1.64 -14.66
C GLY A 21 -2.11 -1.98 -13.62
N TYR A 22 -2.28 -3.12 -12.94
CA TYR A 22 -1.41 -3.55 -11.85
C TYR A 22 0.05 -3.66 -12.29
N ALA A 23 0.33 -4.35 -13.39
CA ALA A 23 1.69 -4.60 -13.88
C ALA A 23 2.50 -3.33 -14.22
N ARG A 24 1.82 -2.22 -14.56
CA ARG A 24 2.45 -0.92 -14.87
C ARG A 24 2.43 0.07 -13.70
N CYS A 25 1.79 -0.32 -12.59
CA CYS A 25 1.65 0.50 -11.39
C CYS A 25 2.36 -0.18 -10.21
N CYS A 26 1.61 -0.72 -9.24
CA CYS A 26 2.19 -1.32 -8.04
C CYS A 26 2.95 -2.62 -8.31
N GLY A 27 2.67 -3.30 -9.43
CA GLY A 27 3.40 -4.49 -9.88
C GLY A 27 4.89 -4.22 -10.05
N LEU A 28 5.28 -3.07 -10.62
CA LEU A 28 6.70 -2.72 -10.78
C LEU A 28 7.43 -2.66 -9.45
N LEU A 29 6.82 -2.03 -8.44
CA LEU A 29 7.40 -1.90 -7.10
C LEU A 29 7.43 -3.26 -6.39
N HIS A 30 6.39 -4.06 -6.56
CA HIS A 30 6.30 -5.41 -6.04
C HIS A 30 7.37 -6.35 -6.61
N GLU A 31 7.87 -6.08 -7.81
CA GLU A 31 8.98 -6.78 -8.49
C GLU A 31 10.35 -6.12 -8.25
N GLY A 32 10.44 -5.12 -7.36
CA GLY A 32 11.71 -4.55 -6.91
C GLY A 32 12.06 -3.16 -7.44
N ALA A 33 11.17 -2.50 -8.20
CA ALA A 33 11.36 -1.09 -8.53
C ALA A 33 11.28 -0.21 -7.27
N VAL A 34 12.09 0.85 -7.23
CA VAL A 34 12.07 1.81 -6.12
C VAL A 34 10.93 2.80 -6.30
N ALA A 35 10.18 3.05 -5.24
CA ALA A 35 9.17 4.10 -5.23
C ALA A 35 9.82 5.48 -5.39
N ALA A 36 9.34 6.27 -6.36
CA ALA A 36 9.81 7.63 -6.57
C ALA A 36 9.34 8.60 -5.46
N THR A 37 8.16 8.33 -4.88
CA THR A 37 7.56 9.15 -3.81
C THR A 37 7.00 8.29 -2.69
N ALA A 38 6.85 8.89 -1.50
CA ALA A 38 6.19 8.25 -0.37
C ALA A 38 4.73 7.87 -0.69
N GLU A 39 4.00 8.71 -1.45
CA GLU A 39 2.66 8.34 -1.91
C GLU A 39 2.66 7.07 -2.79
N GLN A 40 3.63 6.93 -3.70
CA GLN A 40 3.74 5.74 -4.53
C GLN A 40 4.04 4.48 -3.68
N LEU A 41 4.87 4.63 -2.66
CA LEU A 41 5.11 3.57 -1.68
C LEU A 41 3.83 3.24 -0.89
N MET A 42 3.11 4.24 -0.41
CA MET A 42 1.85 4.05 0.33
C MET A 42 0.80 3.29 -0.51
N ARG A 43 0.65 3.66 -1.78
CA ARG A 43 -0.27 3.00 -2.73
C ARG A 43 0.11 1.55 -3.04
N SER A 44 1.41 1.27 -3.19
CA SER A 44 1.89 -0.10 -3.39
C SER A 44 1.73 -0.94 -2.12
N ARG A 45 2.02 -0.39 -0.93
CA ARG A 45 1.73 -1.05 0.35
C ARG A 45 0.25 -1.40 0.51
N TYR A 46 -0.66 -0.49 0.17
CA TYR A 46 -2.10 -0.83 0.13
C TYR A 46 -2.38 -2.03 -0.80
N SER A 47 -1.84 -2.02 -2.02
CA SER A 47 -2.02 -3.12 -2.97
C SER A 47 -1.43 -4.43 -2.45
N ALA A 48 -0.31 -4.38 -1.73
CA ALA A 48 0.28 -5.53 -1.07
C ALA A 48 -0.63 -6.09 0.04
N TYR A 49 -1.34 -5.27 0.81
CA TYR A 49 -2.36 -5.75 1.74
C TYR A 49 -3.53 -6.44 1.02
N VAL A 50 -3.98 -5.89 -0.11
CA VAL A 50 -5.05 -6.51 -0.93
C VAL A 50 -4.62 -7.89 -1.45
N LEU A 51 -3.38 -7.98 -1.94
CA LEU A 51 -2.80 -9.18 -2.55
C LEU A 51 -2.10 -10.12 -1.54
N LYS A 52 -2.10 -9.76 -0.25
CA LYS A 52 -1.42 -10.48 0.83
C LYS A 52 0.10 -10.70 0.60
N ARG A 53 0.80 -9.73 0.01
CA ARG A 53 2.27 -9.74 -0.16
C ARG A 53 2.97 -9.24 1.11
N GLU A 54 3.01 -10.10 2.13
CA GLU A 54 3.57 -9.78 3.44
C GLU A 54 5.07 -9.48 3.41
N ASP A 55 5.81 -10.20 2.56
CA ASP A 55 7.23 -9.98 2.27
C ASP A 55 7.52 -8.53 1.84
N TYR A 56 6.75 -8.01 0.87
CA TYR A 56 6.89 -6.63 0.41
C TYR A 56 6.55 -5.62 1.49
N LEU A 57 5.53 -5.89 2.30
CA LEU A 57 5.15 -5.01 3.41
C LEU A 57 6.24 -4.93 4.48
N LEU A 58 6.94 -6.03 4.75
CA LEU A 58 8.06 -6.07 5.69
C LEU A 58 9.34 -5.46 5.11
N ASP A 59 9.61 -5.62 3.81
CA ASP A 59 10.78 -5.00 3.15
C ASP A 59 10.65 -3.47 3.07
N THR A 60 9.42 -2.98 2.89
CA THR A 60 9.14 -1.53 2.79
C THR A 60 8.78 -0.87 4.12
N TRP A 61 8.98 -1.57 5.23
CA TRP A 61 8.81 -1.05 6.59
C TRP A 61 10.16 -0.71 7.18
N HIS A 62 10.29 0.49 7.74
CA HIS A 62 11.49 0.93 8.40
C HIS A 62 11.84 0.00 9.57
N HIS A 63 13.12 -0.37 9.68
CA HIS A 63 13.56 -1.43 10.60
C HIS A 63 13.28 -1.10 12.07
N SER A 64 13.20 0.18 12.45
CA SER A 64 12.99 0.62 13.84
C SER A 64 11.57 0.33 14.36
N THR A 65 10.59 0.20 13.47
CA THR A 65 9.16 0.02 13.81
C THR A 65 8.54 -1.21 13.16
N ARG A 66 9.31 -1.93 12.33
CA ARG A 66 8.85 -3.10 11.60
C ARG A 66 8.50 -4.27 12.55
N PRO A 67 7.28 -4.83 12.47
CA PRO A 67 6.93 -6.04 13.19
C PRO A 67 7.66 -7.26 12.62
N ALA A 68 7.83 -8.33 13.41
CA ALA A 68 8.43 -9.58 12.93
C ALA A 68 7.58 -10.28 11.85
N HIS A 69 6.25 -10.17 11.97
CA HIS A 69 5.27 -10.73 11.05
C HIS A 69 3.97 -9.93 11.13
N LEU A 70 3.22 -9.88 10.03
CA LEU A 70 1.88 -9.28 9.93
C LEU A 70 0.77 -10.33 10.06
N LYS A 71 1.09 -11.62 9.82
CA LYS A 71 0.16 -12.75 9.93
C LYS A 71 -1.08 -12.57 9.05
N LEU A 72 -0.94 -11.99 7.85
CA LEU A 72 -2.07 -11.66 6.98
C LEU A 72 -2.91 -12.88 6.61
N ALA A 73 -2.26 -14.03 6.44
CA ALA A 73 -2.92 -15.30 6.11
C ALA A 73 -3.76 -15.86 7.28
N SER A 74 -3.46 -15.48 8.52
CA SER A 74 -4.13 -15.98 9.73
C SER A 74 -5.27 -15.07 10.20
N GLN A 75 -5.47 -13.90 9.58
CA GLN A 75 -6.53 -12.97 9.96
C GLN A 75 -7.91 -13.58 9.67
N GLN A 76 -8.75 -13.71 10.71
CA GLN A 76 -10.11 -14.21 10.61
C GLN A 76 -11.09 -13.31 11.37
N PRO A 77 -12.14 -12.78 10.69
CA PRO A 77 -12.33 -12.82 9.24
C PRO A 77 -11.25 -11.98 8.51
N ALA A 78 -10.86 -12.41 7.31
CA ALA A 78 -9.93 -11.61 6.50
C ALA A 78 -10.61 -10.32 6.01
N PRO A 79 -9.89 -9.18 5.98
CA PRO A 79 -10.43 -7.94 5.44
C PRO A 79 -10.60 -8.06 3.91
N SER A 80 -11.77 -7.65 3.42
CA SER A 80 -11.94 -7.31 2.01
C SER A 80 -11.68 -5.82 1.84
N TRP A 81 -10.59 -5.48 1.15
CA TRP A 81 -10.25 -4.11 0.79
C TRP A 81 -11.09 -3.66 -0.41
N LEU A 82 -11.73 -2.50 -0.29
CA LEU A 82 -12.76 -2.02 -1.22
C LEU A 82 -12.33 -0.77 -2.01
N GLY A 83 -11.24 -0.12 -1.60
CA GLY A 83 -10.71 1.05 -2.29
C GLY A 83 -9.83 1.91 -1.40
N LEU A 84 -9.01 2.74 -2.05
CA LEU A 84 -8.08 3.67 -1.44
C LEU A 84 -8.36 5.09 -1.94
N THR A 85 -8.26 6.08 -1.06
CA THR A 85 -8.26 7.49 -1.42
C THR A 85 -7.13 8.20 -0.66
N VAL A 86 -6.11 8.64 -1.38
CA VAL A 86 -5.10 9.55 -0.82
C VAL A 86 -5.72 10.94 -0.71
N LYS A 87 -5.56 11.57 0.46
CA LYS A 87 -6.07 12.90 0.78
C LYS A 87 -4.99 13.95 0.71
N ARG A 88 -3.80 13.61 1.19
CA ARG A 88 -2.69 14.53 1.30
C ARG A 88 -1.39 13.76 1.14
N HIS A 89 -0.42 14.40 0.49
CA HIS A 89 0.95 13.94 0.41
C HIS A 89 1.85 15.17 0.51
N GLU A 90 2.72 15.17 1.50
CA GLU A 90 3.70 16.23 1.75
C GLU A 90 5.07 15.57 1.87
N SER A 91 6.09 16.20 1.29
CA SER A 91 7.48 15.74 1.39
C SER A 91 8.36 16.91 1.78
N ASP A 92 9.29 16.65 2.68
CA ASP A 92 10.33 17.58 3.13
C ASP A 92 11.67 16.83 3.15
N GLY A 93 12.47 17.01 2.10
CA GLY A 93 13.73 16.30 1.91
C GLY A 93 13.55 14.78 1.89
N ASP A 94 14.08 14.12 2.92
CA ASP A 94 14.04 12.68 3.13
C ASP A 94 12.91 12.24 4.09
N ALA A 95 12.00 13.12 4.45
CA ALA A 95 10.80 12.80 5.22
C ALA A 95 9.53 13.09 4.40
N ALA A 96 8.47 12.34 4.65
CA ALA A 96 7.18 12.58 4.02
C ALA A 96 6.01 12.10 4.89
N ILE A 97 4.84 12.70 4.66
CA ILE A 97 3.56 12.30 5.24
C ILE A 97 2.60 11.97 4.11
N VAL A 98 1.84 10.87 4.26
CA VAL A 98 0.73 10.52 3.38
C VAL A 98 -0.52 10.29 4.21
N GLU A 99 -1.51 11.14 4.02
CA GLU A 99 -2.85 10.98 4.62
C GLU A 99 -3.77 10.28 3.62
N PHE A 100 -4.45 9.23 4.05
CA PHE A 100 -5.36 8.48 3.19
C PHE A 100 -6.53 7.87 3.94
N VAL A 101 -7.53 7.45 3.16
CA VAL A 101 -8.68 6.68 3.62
C VAL A 101 -8.72 5.37 2.85
N ALA A 102 -8.60 4.25 3.55
CA ALA A 102 -8.86 2.92 3.01
C ALA A 102 -10.27 2.47 3.40
N ARG A 103 -11.01 1.92 2.44
CA ARG A 103 -12.31 1.28 2.70
C ARG A 103 -12.10 -0.22 2.78
N LEU A 104 -12.65 -0.84 3.82
CA LEU A 104 -12.57 -2.28 4.03
C LEU A 104 -13.83 -2.82 4.69
N ARG A 105 -14.05 -4.13 4.61
CA ARG A 105 -15.07 -4.84 5.40
C ARG A 105 -14.53 -6.15 5.92
N TYR A 106 -15.03 -6.59 7.06
CA TYR A 106 -14.67 -7.86 7.68
C TYR A 106 -15.85 -8.83 7.60
N GLY A 107 -15.61 -10.05 7.12
CA GLY A 107 -16.59 -11.16 7.22
C GLY A 107 -17.97 -10.88 6.62
N GLY A 108 -18.06 -10.08 5.54
CA GLY A 108 -19.34 -9.69 4.94
C GLY A 108 -20.12 -8.60 5.70
N GLY A 109 -19.55 -8.06 6.78
CA GLY A 109 -20.13 -6.96 7.55
C GLY A 109 -20.14 -5.62 6.80
N LYS A 110 -20.54 -4.57 7.52
CA LYS A 110 -20.61 -3.19 6.99
C LYS A 110 -19.23 -2.71 6.56
N ALA A 111 -19.18 -1.94 5.47
CA ALA A 111 -17.96 -1.27 5.05
C ALA A 111 -17.55 -0.21 6.09
N GLN A 112 -16.28 -0.23 6.44
CA GLN A 112 -15.62 0.69 7.36
C GLN A 112 -14.63 1.56 6.59
N ARG A 113 -14.32 2.72 7.18
CA ARG A 113 -13.27 3.63 6.70
C ARG A 113 -12.16 3.63 7.73
N MET A 114 -10.95 3.34 7.28
CA MET A 114 -9.71 3.54 8.03
C MET A 114 -9.07 4.82 7.49
N HIS A 115 -9.01 5.86 8.33
CA HIS A 115 -8.33 7.12 8.02
C HIS A 115 -7.00 7.10 8.75
N GLU A 116 -5.91 7.22 8.01
CA GLU A 116 -4.55 7.17 8.56
C GLU A 116 -3.72 8.33 7.99
N ILE A 117 -2.85 8.87 8.84
CA ILE A 117 -1.76 9.79 8.48
C ILE A 117 -0.47 9.04 8.72
N SER A 118 0.16 8.55 7.65
CA SER A 118 1.37 7.74 7.73
C SER A 118 2.63 8.57 7.51
N ARG A 119 3.68 8.26 8.26
CA ARG A 119 5.01 8.86 8.14
C ARG A 119 5.95 7.94 7.35
N PHE A 120 6.76 8.56 6.51
CA PHE A 120 7.75 7.89 5.67
C PHE A 120 9.10 8.59 5.78
N VAL A 121 10.16 7.80 5.66
CA VAL A 121 11.54 8.27 5.57
C VAL A 121 12.19 7.71 4.31
N ARG A 122 13.10 8.45 3.70
CA ARG A 122 13.94 8.00 2.59
C ARG A 122 15.36 7.80 3.08
N GLU A 123 15.87 6.58 2.91
CA GLU A 123 17.24 6.21 3.26
C GLU A 123 17.87 5.53 2.06
N ASP A 124 19.09 5.93 1.68
CA ASP A 124 19.80 5.42 0.51
C ASP A 124 18.94 5.41 -0.78
N GLY A 125 18.13 6.47 -0.94
CA GLY A 125 17.24 6.65 -2.09
C GLY A 125 15.97 5.78 -2.07
N ARG A 126 15.72 4.99 -1.01
CA ARG A 126 14.53 4.14 -0.86
C ARG A 126 13.60 4.69 0.22
N TRP A 127 12.31 4.80 -0.09
CA TRP A 127 11.30 5.15 0.90
C TRP A 127 10.95 3.94 1.79
N PHE A 128 10.68 4.21 3.06
CA PHE A 128 10.21 3.25 4.05
C PHE A 128 9.04 3.83 4.83
N TYR A 129 8.03 2.99 5.10
CA TYR A 129 6.98 3.31 6.07
C TYR A 129 7.52 3.23 7.49
N VAL A 130 7.34 4.28 8.28
CA VAL A 130 7.75 4.30 9.69
C VAL A 130 6.58 3.87 10.56
N ASP A 131 5.53 4.67 10.61
CA ASP A 131 4.31 4.39 11.37
C ASP A 131 3.16 5.25 10.84
N GLY A 132 2.01 5.22 11.52
CA GLY A 132 0.89 6.07 11.19
C GLY A 132 -0.02 6.32 12.38
N GLU A 133 -0.71 7.45 12.32
CA GLU A 133 -1.68 7.89 13.31
C GLU A 133 -3.09 7.78 12.73
N PHE A 134 -4.05 7.41 13.58
CA PHE A 134 -5.46 7.29 13.21
C PHE A 134 -6.21 8.47 13.81
N PRO A 135 -6.42 9.58 13.06
CA PRO A 135 -7.18 10.71 13.58
C PRO A 135 -8.56 10.24 14.01
N GLU A 136 -9.02 10.71 15.18
CA GLU A 136 -10.36 10.44 15.63
C GLU A 136 -11.37 10.91 14.58
N LYS A 137 -12.49 10.20 14.46
CA LYS A 137 -13.59 10.73 13.66
C LYS A 137 -14.04 12.03 14.33
N SER A 138 -13.82 13.17 13.69
CA SER A 138 -14.50 14.40 14.04
C SER A 138 -15.98 14.09 14.14
N GLY A 139 -16.52 14.14 15.36
CA GLY A 139 -17.90 13.82 15.66
C GLY A 139 -18.82 14.65 14.78
N GLU A 140 -19.83 13.98 14.23
CA GLU A 140 -20.96 14.60 13.52
C GLU A 140 -22.10 14.86 14.51
#